data_AF-A0A351BIN2-F1
#
_entry.id   AF-A0A351BIN2-F1
#
_cell.length_a   1.000
_cell.length_b   1.000
_cell.length_c   1.000
_cell.angle_alpha   90.00
_cell.angle_beta   90.00
_cell.angle_gamma   90.00
#
_symmetry.space_group_name_H-M   'P 1'
#
loop_
_entity.id
_entity.type
_entity.pdbx_description
1 polymer ?
#
loop_
_entity_poly.entity_id
_entity_poly.type
_entity_poly.pdbx_seq_one_letter_code
_entity_poly.pdbx_strand_id
1 'polypeptide(L)'
;DVVAGGLRANVLANGIAIDSRTGMLYVANSAPGLAAAIYRVATDVAAGTAARAEIWCRPPGCRPNGLKLIDGSLCYTGNGLSSSVLGRVPINADGSAGPSEVIEIAPLKVFDDFDAVGQGFVVAKLGDATGLQAGALRFVSHGGRTIGMLRHAGLRTPCAVAVTKADCALFAAGTVLIADKHEGRVLAFKPDEPWREWLRA
;
A
#
# COMPACT_ATOMS: atom_id res chain seq x y z
N ASP A 1 0.51 24.08 -15.22
CA ASP A 1 -0.01 23.17 -16.25
C ASP A 1 -0.26 21.79 -15.67
N VAL A 2 -1.46 21.23 -15.84
CA VAL A 2 -1.78 19.84 -15.47
C VAL A 2 -1.67 19.00 -16.74
N VAL A 3 -0.73 18.06 -16.78
CA VAL A 3 -0.64 17.06 -17.86
C VAL A 3 -1.58 15.91 -17.52
N ALA A 4 -2.58 15.66 -18.37
CA ALA A 4 -3.60 14.65 -18.13
C ALA A 4 -3.17 13.28 -18.68
N GLY A 5 -3.08 12.27 -17.81
CA GLY A 5 -3.05 10.84 -18.16
C GLY A 5 -4.30 10.15 -17.59
N GLY A 6 -4.77 9.09 -18.21
CA GLY A 6 -6.07 8.48 -17.84
C GLY A 6 -6.09 6.96 -17.81
N LEU A 7 -6.69 6.40 -16.76
CA LEU A 7 -7.17 5.02 -16.75
C LEU A 7 -8.46 4.93 -17.56
N ARG A 8 -8.68 3.82 -18.29
CA ARG A 8 -9.96 3.58 -18.97
C ARG A 8 -11.08 3.39 -17.94
N ALA A 9 -12.33 3.58 -18.37
CA ALA A 9 -13.53 3.45 -17.55
C ALA A 9 -13.52 2.20 -16.64
N ASN A 10 -14.21 2.28 -15.49
CA ASN A 10 -14.12 1.39 -14.32
C ASN A 10 -12.81 1.59 -13.52
N VAL A 11 -12.72 2.76 -12.90
CA VAL A 11 -11.58 3.16 -12.08
C VAL A 11 -11.99 3.17 -10.61
N LEU A 12 -11.28 2.38 -9.82
CA LEU A 12 -11.22 2.42 -8.37
C LEU A 12 -9.74 2.50 -7.98
N ALA A 13 -9.10 3.62 -8.35
CA ALA A 13 -7.69 3.86 -8.12
C ALA A 13 -7.47 4.15 -6.62
N ASN A 14 -6.75 3.26 -5.94
CA ASN A 14 -6.59 3.32 -4.49
C ASN A 14 -5.13 3.46 -4.04
N GLY A 15 -4.17 3.03 -4.87
CA GLY A 15 -2.74 3.14 -4.58
C GLY A 15 -1.99 3.83 -5.71
N ILE A 16 -0.94 4.58 -5.37
CA ILE A 16 -0.11 5.33 -6.30
C ILE A 16 1.36 5.25 -5.89
N ALA A 17 2.25 5.01 -6.84
CA ALA A 17 3.70 4.98 -6.60
C ALA A 17 4.43 5.63 -7.78
N ILE A 18 5.55 6.30 -7.51
CA ILE A 18 6.37 6.96 -8.52
C ILE A 18 7.74 6.30 -8.54
N ASP A 19 8.20 5.88 -9.72
CA ASP A 19 9.60 5.56 -9.99
C ASP A 19 10.26 6.76 -10.67
N SER A 20 10.93 7.58 -9.86
CA SER A 20 11.63 8.79 -10.33
C SER A 20 12.84 8.48 -11.22
N ARG A 21 13.40 7.27 -11.14
CA ARG A 21 14.53 6.85 -11.97
C ARG A 21 14.11 6.60 -13.41
N THR A 22 12.90 6.08 -13.61
CA THR A 22 12.39 5.70 -14.94
C THR A 22 11.31 6.65 -15.47
N GLY A 23 10.88 7.64 -14.67
CA GLY A 23 9.81 8.56 -15.06
C GLY A 23 8.45 7.85 -15.16
N MET A 24 8.23 6.82 -14.34
CA MET A 24 7.00 6.02 -14.38
C MET A 24 6.13 6.27 -13.15
N LEU A 25 4.84 6.46 -13.39
CA LEU A 25 3.79 6.44 -12.38
C LEU A 25 3.09 5.10 -12.41
N TYR A 26 2.89 4.49 -11.26
CA TYR A 26 2.12 3.26 -11.11
C TYR A 26 0.86 3.51 -10.32
N VAL A 27 -0.24 2.91 -10.75
CA VAL A 27 -1.55 3.06 -10.12
C VAL A 27 -2.17 1.69 -9.92
N ALA A 28 -2.56 1.40 -8.68
CA ALA A 28 -3.31 0.21 -8.33
C ALA A 28 -4.81 0.47 -8.51
N ASN A 29 -5.42 -0.24 -9.47
CA ASN A 29 -6.85 -0.19 -9.71
C ASN A 29 -7.53 -1.40 -9.07
N SER A 30 -8.36 -1.16 -8.06
CA SER A 30 -9.13 -2.18 -7.35
C SER A 30 -10.50 -2.45 -8.00
N ALA A 31 -10.78 -1.88 -9.19
CA ALA A 31 -12.07 -2.04 -9.85
C ALA A 31 -12.39 -3.52 -10.11
N PRO A 32 -13.65 -3.97 -9.95
CA PRO A 32 -14.04 -5.35 -10.25
C PRO A 32 -13.73 -5.77 -11.70
N GLY A 33 -13.49 -7.08 -11.89
CA GLY A 33 -13.32 -7.68 -13.22
C GLY A 33 -11.93 -7.43 -13.83
N LEU A 34 -11.86 -7.35 -15.16
CA LEU A 34 -10.61 -7.30 -15.91
C LEU A 34 -9.81 -6.00 -15.75
N ALA A 35 -10.43 -4.98 -15.13
CA ALA A 35 -9.82 -3.70 -14.79
C ALA A 35 -8.97 -3.76 -13.51
N ALA A 36 -9.09 -4.83 -12.71
CA ALA A 36 -8.22 -5.07 -11.56
C ALA A 36 -6.79 -5.34 -12.01
N ALA A 37 -5.91 -4.35 -11.84
CA ALA A 37 -4.51 -4.43 -12.24
C ALA A 37 -3.69 -3.30 -11.64
N ILE A 38 -2.38 -3.45 -11.67
CA ILE A 38 -1.43 -2.34 -11.53
C ILE A 38 -1.19 -1.80 -12.94
N TYR A 39 -1.45 -0.52 -13.12
CA TYR A 39 -1.21 0.20 -14.36
C TYR A 39 0.08 1.02 -14.24
N ARG A 40 0.72 1.29 -15.38
CA ARG A 40 1.82 2.25 -15.49
C ARG A 40 1.46 3.38 -16.45
N VAL A 41 2.00 4.57 -16.18
CA VAL A 41 1.83 5.77 -16.99
C VAL A 41 3.17 6.50 -17.00
N ALA A 42 3.67 6.88 -18.18
CA ALA A 42 4.84 7.75 -18.27
C ALA A 42 4.51 9.13 -17.68
N THR A 43 5.42 9.72 -16.91
CA THR A 43 5.24 11.04 -16.28
C THR A 43 5.88 12.17 -17.08
N ASP A 44 6.74 11.86 -18.04
CA ASP A 44 7.53 12.78 -18.86
C ASP A 44 6.85 13.12 -20.20
N VAL A 45 5.53 13.02 -20.27
CA VAL A 45 4.81 13.22 -21.53
C VAL A 45 4.65 14.70 -21.82
N ALA A 46 4.98 15.11 -23.06
CA ALA A 46 4.86 16.50 -23.50
C ALA A 46 3.45 17.06 -23.21
N ALA A 47 3.41 18.30 -22.72
CA ALA A 47 2.15 18.98 -22.41
C ALA A 47 1.16 18.90 -23.58
N GLY A 48 -0.06 18.43 -23.31
CA GLY A 48 -1.10 18.22 -24.32
C GLY A 48 -1.15 16.81 -24.93
N THR A 49 -0.18 15.93 -24.64
CA THR A 49 -0.24 14.52 -25.05
C THR A 49 -0.82 13.68 -23.91
N ALA A 50 -1.99 13.08 -24.12
CA ALA A 50 -2.59 12.20 -23.11
C ALA A 50 -1.74 10.93 -22.95
N ALA A 51 -1.04 10.83 -21.82
CA ALA A 51 -0.32 9.63 -21.43
C ALA A 51 -1.33 8.48 -21.25
N ARG A 52 -1.26 7.46 -22.12
CA ARG A 52 -2.13 6.28 -22.00
C ARG A 52 -1.59 5.37 -20.91
N ALA A 53 -2.44 5.08 -19.93
CA ALA A 53 -2.14 4.06 -18.95
C ALA A 53 -2.16 2.67 -19.58
N GLU A 54 -1.14 1.89 -19.32
CA GLU A 54 -1.02 0.49 -19.76
C GLU A 54 -1.10 -0.44 -18.56
N ILE A 55 -1.62 -1.64 -18.78
CA ILE A 55 -1.58 -2.67 -17.74
C ILE A 55 -0.13 -3.12 -17.60
N TRP A 56 0.42 -2.94 -16.40
CA TRP A 56 1.78 -3.36 -16.10
C TRP A 56 1.82 -4.75 -15.47
N CYS A 57 0.94 -5.02 -14.50
CA CYS A 57 0.87 -6.32 -13.84
C CYS A 57 -0.56 -6.64 -13.40
N ARG A 58 -0.93 -7.92 -13.44
CA ARG A 58 -2.11 -8.47 -12.77
C ARG A 58 -1.68 -9.43 -11.67
N PRO A 59 -1.59 -8.97 -10.41
CA PRO A 59 -1.36 -9.85 -9.29
C PRO A 59 -2.39 -11.00 -9.26
N PRO A 60 -1.96 -12.26 -9.13
CA PRO A 60 -2.87 -13.40 -9.20
C PRO A 60 -3.85 -13.40 -8.02
N GLY A 61 -5.13 -13.65 -8.30
CA GLY A 61 -6.15 -13.93 -7.29
C GLY A 61 -6.56 -12.76 -6.39
N CYS A 62 -6.09 -11.54 -6.63
CA CYS A 62 -6.43 -10.38 -5.81
C CYS A 62 -6.57 -9.08 -6.62
N ARG A 63 -7.29 -8.11 -6.04
CA ARG A 63 -7.39 -6.75 -6.57
C ARG A 63 -6.36 -5.87 -5.87
N PRO A 64 -5.39 -5.27 -6.58
CA PRO A 64 -4.35 -4.44 -5.97
C PRO A 64 -4.96 -3.15 -5.40
N ASN A 65 -4.51 -2.75 -4.21
CA ASN A 65 -5.04 -1.65 -3.42
C ASN A 65 -3.93 -0.64 -3.07
N GLY A 66 -3.42 -0.59 -1.84
CA GLY A 66 -2.23 0.20 -1.50
C GLY A 66 -1.01 -0.21 -2.34
N LEU A 67 -0.15 0.76 -2.68
CA LEU A 67 0.96 0.57 -3.62
C LEU A 67 2.15 1.45 -3.22
N LYS A 68 3.36 0.88 -3.12
CA LYS A 68 4.60 1.61 -2.82
C LYS A 68 5.79 1.01 -3.57
N LEU A 69 6.69 1.86 -4.05
CA LEU A 69 7.97 1.45 -4.63
C LEU A 69 9.00 1.28 -3.50
N ILE A 70 9.49 0.07 -3.30
CA ILE A 70 10.42 -0.31 -2.23
C ILE A 70 11.49 -1.22 -2.84
N ASP A 71 12.76 -0.83 -2.70
CA ASP A 71 13.93 -1.59 -3.15
C ASP A 71 13.82 -2.12 -4.59
N GLY A 72 13.38 -1.25 -5.52
CA GLY A 72 13.22 -1.60 -6.94
C GLY A 72 12.04 -2.52 -7.26
N SER A 73 11.16 -2.77 -6.28
CA SER A 73 9.95 -3.58 -6.44
C SER A 73 8.71 -2.75 -6.12
N LEU A 74 7.60 -3.02 -6.81
CA LEU A 74 6.30 -2.50 -6.43
C LEU A 74 5.66 -3.46 -5.42
N CYS A 75 5.65 -3.03 -4.17
CA CYS A 75 4.90 -3.71 -3.12
C CYS A 75 3.46 -3.23 -3.13
N TYR A 76 2.53 -4.12 -2.83
CA TYR A 76 1.11 -3.83 -2.86
C TYR A 76 0.36 -4.60 -1.77
N THR A 77 -0.74 -4.02 -1.29
CA THR A 77 -1.81 -4.79 -0.66
C THR A 77 -2.78 -5.25 -1.74
N GLY A 78 -3.33 -6.45 -1.62
CA GLY A 78 -4.24 -7.04 -2.59
C GLY A 78 -5.40 -7.75 -1.89
N ASN A 79 -6.63 -7.50 -2.34
CA ASN A 79 -7.83 -8.06 -1.73
C ASN A 79 -8.51 -9.07 -2.66
N GLY A 80 -8.44 -10.36 -2.31
CA GLY A 80 -9.10 -11.47 -2.99
C GLY A 80 -10.49 -11.79 -2.42
N LEU A 81 -11.05 -12.95 -2.79
CA LEU A 81 -12.36 -13.39 -2.32
C LEU A 81 -12.33 -13.85 -0.86
N SER A 82 -11.30 -14.61 -0.47
CA SER A 82 -11.19 -15.25 0.85
C SER A 82 -9.96 -14.80 1.65
N SER A 83 -9.05 -14.06 1.03
CA SER A 83 -7.81 -13.61 1.66
C SER A 83 -7.34 -12.26 1.13
N SER A 84 -6.58 -11.57 1.98
CA SER A 84 -5.74 -10.44 1.58
C SER A 84 -4.29 -10.87 1.45
N VAL A 85 -3.56 -10.15 0.61
CA VAL A 85 -2.14 -10.37 0.32
C VAL A 85 -1.39 -9.06 0.57
N LEU A 86 -0.26 -9.12 1.27
CA LEU A 86 0.84 -8.18 1.07
C LEU A 86 1.79 -8.86 0.09
N GLY A 87 2.01 -8.26 -1.07
CA GLY A 87 2.82 -8.84 -2.14
C GLY A 87 3.82 -7.84 -2.70
N ARG A 88 4.72 -8.35 -3.54
CA ARG A 88 5.66 -7.53 -4.30
C ARG A 88 5.81 -8.03 -5.72
N VAL A 89 6.08 -7.11 -6.64
CA VAL A 89 6.40 -7.40 -8.03
C VAL A 89 7.71 -6.68 -8.35
N PRO A 90 8.83 -7.40 -8.58
CA PRO A 90 10.08 -6.79 -8.99
C PRO A 90 9.91 -6.00 -10.29
N ILE A 91 10.60 -4.88 -10.44
CA ILE A 91 10.71 -4.17 -11.71
C ILE A 91 11.99 -4.66 -12.39
N ASN A 92 11.83 -5.34 -13.53
CA ASN A 92 12.96 -5.81 -14.32
C ASN A 92 13.76 -4.63 -14.89
N ALA A 93 14.98 -4.88 -15.36
CA ALA A 93 15.85 -3.84 -15.92
C ALA A 93 15.24 -3.12 -17.14
N ASP A 94 14.36 -3.79 -17.89
CA ASP A 94 13.62 -3.24 -19.03
C ASP A 94 12.29 -2.54 -18.62
N GLY A 95 12.02 -2.41 -17.32
CA GLY A 95 10.80 -1.81 -16.77
C GLY A 95 9.56 -2.73 -16.81
N SER A 96 9.69 -3.97 -17.28
CA SER A 96 8.61 -4.95 -17.23
C SER A 96 8.39 -5.48 -15.81
N ALA A 97 7.21 -6.05 -15.57
CA ALA A 97 6.89 -6.71 -14.30
C ALA A 97 7.58 -8.07 -14.22
N GLY A 98 8.31 -8.30 -13.12
CA GLY A 98 8.78 -9.62 -12.71
C GLY A 98 7.64 -10.53 -12.20
N PRO A 99 7.96 -11.74 -11.75
CA PRO A 99 6.98 -12.63 -11.13
C PRO A 99 6.42 -12.01 -9.84
N SER A 100 5.11 -12.12 -9.62
CA SER A 100 4.50 -11.67 -8.37
C SER A 100 4.88 -12.61 -7.22
N GLU A 101 5.31 -12.01 -6.12
CA GLU A 101 5.71 -12.70 -4.90
C GLU A 101 4.79 -12.33 -3.74
N VAL A 102 4.50 -13.31 -2.90
CA VAL A 102 3.66 -13.13 -1.72
C VAL A 102 4.56 -12.96 -0.50
N ILE A 103 4.37 -11.86 0.22
CA ILE A 103 5.02 -11.60 1.50
C ILE A 103 4.14 -12.14 2.64
N GLU A 104 2.87 -11.75 2.68
CA GLU A 104 1.92 -12.22 3.70
C GLU A 104 0.57 -12.58 3.06
N ILE A 105 -0.09 -13.62 3.59
CA ILE A 105 -1.50 -13.94 3.32
C ILE A 105 -2.28 -13.87 4.62
N ALA A 106 -3.38 -13.12 4.62
CA ALA A 106 -4.30 -13.04 5.76
C ALA A 106 -5.73 -13.47 5.36
N PRO A 107 -6.22 -14.63 5.86
CA PRO A 107 -7.57 -15.10 5.57
C PRO A 107 -8.66 -14.21 6.15
N LEU A 108 -9.74 -14.01 5.40
CA LEU A 108 -10.96 -13.29 5.79
C LEU A 108 -10.70 -11.87 6.31
N LYS A 109 -9.61 -11.24 5.87
CA LYS A 109 -9.23 -9.86 6.21
C LYS A 109 -9.22 -9.02 4.93
N VAL A 110 -9.23 -7.70 5.12
CA VAL A 110 -9.06 -6.70 4.06
C VAL A 110 -7.88 -5.81 4.43
N PHE A 111 -6.91 -5.69 3.54
CA PHE A 111 -5.78 -4.77 3.67
C PHE A 111 -6.07 -3.51 2.86
N ASP A 112 -5.97 -2.32 3.49
CA ASP A 112 -6.08 -1.05 2.75
C ASP A 112 -4.72 -0.63 2.23
N ASP A 113 -3.91 -0.09 3.13
CA ASP A 113 -2.63 0.55 2.85
C ASP A 113 -1.54 -0.08 3.72
N PHE A 114 -0.29 0.26 3.45
CA PHE A 114 0.84 -0.19 4.23
C PHE A 114 1.99 0.80 4.15
N ASP A 115 2.96 0.72 5.06
CA ASP A 115 4.23 1.42 4.91
C ASP A 115 5.40 0.48 5.21
N ALA A 116 6.51 0.67 4.51
CA ALA A 116 7.74 -0.09 4.76
C ALA A 116 8.57 0.56 5.85
N VAL A 117 9.22 -0.27 6.65
CA VAL A 117 10.17 0.11 7.70
C VAL A 117 11.41 -0.77 7.57
N GLY A 118 12.49 -0.44 8.28
CA GLY A 118 13.78 -1.12 8.09
C GLY A 118 13.67 -2.65 8.19
N GLN A 119 12.85 -3.14 9.12
CA GLN A 119 12.70 -4.56 9.40
C GLN A 119 11.44 -5.23 8.78
N GLY A 120 10.64 -4.50 8.00
CA GLY A 120 9.45 -5.05 7.36
C GLY A 120 8.38 -4.01 7.00
N PHE A 121 7.14 -4.26 7.42
CA PHE A 121 5.96 -3.50 6.99
C PHE A 121 4.98 -3.28 8.12
N VAL A 122 4.34 -2.11 8.10
CA VAL A 122 3.13 -1.80 8.89
C VAL A 122 1.94 -1.83 7.95
N VAL A 123 1.03 -2.80 8.10
CA VAL A 123 -0.11 -3.00 7.21
C VAL A 123 -1.40 -2.59 7.90
N ALA A 124 -2.16 -1.67 7.28
CA ALA A 124 -3.48 -1.27 7.72
C ALA A 124 -4.50 -2.36 7.37
N LYS A 125 -5.11 -2.95 8.40
CA LYS A 125 -6.12 -4.00 8.28
C LYS A 125 -7.47 -3.45 8.72
N LEU A 126 -8.43 -3.47 7.80
CA LEU A 126 -9.79 -3.01 8.07
C LEU A 126 -10.49 -3.90 9.10
N GLY A 127 -11.37 -3.27 9.87
CA GLY A 127 -12.44 -3.96 10.56
C GLY A 127 -13.57 -4.35 9.60
N ASP A 128 -14.50 -5.18 10.07
CA ASP A 128 -15.70 -5.50 9.31
C ASP A 128 -16.83 -4.48 9.56
N ALA A 129 -17.80 -4.45 8.65
CA ALA A 129 -18.95 -3.54 8.73
C ALA A 129 -19.88 -3.88 9.91
N THR A 130 -19.83 -5.13 10.41
CA THR A 130 -20.63 -5.58 11.55
C THR A 130 -20.02 -5.19 12.90
N GLY A 131 -18.77 -4.74 12.93
CA GLY A 131 -18.03 -4.42 14.14
C GLY A 131 -17.52 -5.65 14.92
N LEU A 132 -17.73 -6.87 14.41
CA LEU A 132 -17.25 -8.12 15.01
C LEU A 132 -15.73 -8.25 14.89
N GLN A 133 -15.14 -7.65 13.87
CA GLN A 133 -13.70 -7.53 13.72
C GLN A 133 -13.30 -6.07 13.81
N ALA A 134 -12.61 -5.71 14.90
CA ALA A 134 -11.92 -4.44 14.97
C ALA A 134 -10.79 -4.35 13.93
N GLY A 135 -10.59 -3.14 13.42
CA GLY A 135 -9.42 -2.74 12.66
C GLY A 135 -8.13 -2.94 13.47
N ALA A 136 -7.01 -2.98 12.76
CA ALA A 136 -5.71 -3.16 13.37
C ALA A 136 -4.60 -2.65 12.44
N LEU A 137 -3.42 -2.39 13.01
CA LEU A 137 -2.19 -2.41 12.25
C LEU A 137 -1.49 -3.75 12.47
N ARG A 138 -0.99 -4.36 11.40
CA ARG A 138 -0.17 -5.57 11.46
C ARG A 138 1.29 -5.18 11.25
N PHE A 139 2.17 -5.69 12.09
CA PHE A 139 3.62 -5.53 11.91
C PHE A 139 4.14 -6.83 11.32
N VAL A 140 4.67 -6.76 10.11
CA VAL A 140 5.03 -7.92 9.27
C VAL A 140 6.52 -7.83 8.98
N SER A 141 7.30 -8.86 9.27
CA SER A 141 8.72 -8.86 8.90
C SER A 141 8.90 -9.00 7.38
N HIS A 142 10.10 -8.68 6.87
CA HIS A 142 10.46 -8.95 5.47
C HIS A 142 10.28 -10.42 5.07
N GLY A 143 10.44 -11.35 6.01
CA GLY A 143 10.19 -12.78 5.82
C GLY A 143 8.71 -13.19 5.83
N GLY A 144 7.77 -12.23 5.87
CA GLY A 144 6.34 -12.52 5.79
C GLY A 144 5.65 -12.90 7.11
N ARG A 145 6.39 -12.91 8.21
CA ARG A 145 5.83 -13.27 9.52
C ARG A 145 5.18 -12.06 10.17
N THR A 146 3.92 -12.17 10.58
CA THR A 146 3.33 -11.19 11.51
C THR A 146 4.04 -11.29 12.85
N ILE A 147 4.75 -10.25 13.25
CA ILE A 147 5.48 -10.19 14.52
C ILE A 147 4.69 -9.48 15.63
N GLY A 148 3.65 -8.74 15.27
CA GLY A 148 2.80 -8.05 16.22
C GLY A 148 1.57 -7.46 15.56
N MET A 149 0.67 -6.95 16.40
CA MET A 149 -0.55 -6.30 15.96
C MET A 149 -0.94 -5.20 16.93
N LEU A 150 -1.17 -3.99 16.43
CA LEU A 150 -1.75 -2.89 17.19
C LEU A 150 -3.27 -2.95 17.04
N ARG A 151 -3.97 -2.99 18.18
CA ARG A 151 -5.42 -2.84 18.26
C ARG A 151 -5.75 -1.73 19.25
N HIS A 152 -6.74 -0.93 18.92
CA HIS A 152 -7.20 0.14 19.78
C HIS A 152 -8.68 0.41 19.51
N ALA A 153 -9.45 0.84 20.53
CA ALA A 153 -10.89 1.07 20.38
C ALA A 153 -11.22 2.14 19.31
N GLY A 154 -10.33 3.13 19.16
CA GLY A 154 -10.41 4.16 18.12
C GLY A 154 -9.88 3.74 16.74
N LEU A 155 -9.31 2.54 16.60
CA LEU A 155 -8.75 2.02 15.34
C LEU A 155 -9.69 0.96 14.76
N ARG A 156 -10.62 1.40 13.91
CA ARG A 156 -11.72 0.58 13.39
C ARG A 156 -11.61 0.33 11.89
N THR A 157 -11.30 1.36 11.11
CA THR A 157 -11.13 1.25 9.66
C THR A 157 -9.90 2.02 9.19
N PRO A 158 -8.69 1.60 9.61
CA PRO A 158 -7.47 2.24 9.13
C PRO A 158 -7.37 2.10 7.61
N CYS A 159 -7.21 3.21 6.92
CA CYS A 159 -7.23 3.27 5.46
C CYS A 159 -5.98 3.86 4.83
N ALA A 160 -5.17 4.59 5.61
CA ALA A 160 -3.85 5.04 5.18
C ALA A 160 -2.87 4.98 6.34
N VAL A 161 -1.62 4.65 6.07
CA VAL A 161 -0.57 4.55 7.09
C VAL A 161 0.76 5.11 6.59
N ALA A 162 1.44 5.85 7.48
CA ALA A 162 2.78 6.35 7.25
C ALA A 162 3.61 6.19 8.54
N VAL A 163 4.85 5.74 8.40
CA VAL A 163 5.81 5.69 9.50
C VAL A 163 6.82 6.82 9.31
N THR A 164 6.93 7.65 10.34
CA THR A 164 7.85 8.80 10.34
C THR A 164 9.30 8.29 10.31
N LYS A 165 10.08 8.69 9.30
CA LYS A 165 11.44 8.17 9.09
C LYS A 165 12.52 8.91 9.89
N ALA A 166 12.30 10.19 10.15
CA ALA A 166 13.23 11.05 10.88
C ALA A 166 12.46 11.94 11.86
N ASP A 167 13.12 12.36 12.92
CA ASP A 167 12.53 13.32 13.86
C ASP A 167 12.17 14.62 13.13
N CYS A 168 10.99 15.15 13.43
CA CYS A 168 10.54 16.45 12.98
C CYS A 168 9.88 17.20 14.13
N ALA A 169 9.49 18.45 13.88
CA ALA A 169 8.86 19.29 14.91
C ALA A 169 7.58 18.69 15.52
N LEU A 170 6.91 17.78 14.79
CA LEU A 170 5.62 17.19 15.19
C LEU A 170 5.74 15.75 15.68
N PHE A 171 6.69 14.97 15.17
CA PHE A 171 6.75 13.54 15.36
C PHE A 171 8.19 13.04 15.49
N ALA A 172 8.40 12.05 16.34
CA ALA A 172 9.67 11.32 16.41
C ALA A 172 9.73 10.22 15.35
N ALA A 173 10.93 9.87 14.91
CA ALA A 173 11.20 8.70 14.07
C ALA A 173 10.59 7.44 14.70
N GLY A 174 9.93 6.63 13.88
CA GLY A 174 9.17 5.45 14.31
C GLY A 174 7.74 5.76 14.78
N THR A 175 7.28 7.01 14.79
CA THR A 175 5.85 7.33 15.01
C THR A 175 5.03 6.84 13.82
N VAL A 176 3.95 6.09 14.11
CA VAL A 176 3.02 5.60 13.09
C VAL A 176 1.80 6.52 13.02
N LEU A 177 1.59 7.14 11.86
CA LEU A 177 0.47 8.01 11.53
C LEU A 177 -0.59 7.22 10.76
N ILE A 178 -1.84 7.37 11.15
CA ILE A 178 -2.93 6.51 10.67
C ILE A 178 -4.13 7.38 10.34
N ALA A 179 -4.64 7.29 9.10
CA ALA A 179 -5.98 7.78 8.80
C ALA A 179 -7.00 6.65 9.03
N ASP A 180 -8.04 6.92 9.81
CA ASP A 180 -9.15 5.99 10.04
C ASP A 180 -10.46 6.60 9.52
N LYS A 181 -11.07 5.92 8.54
CA LYS A 181 -12.27 6.43 7.85
C LYS A 181 -13.59 6.18 8.60
N HIS A 182 -13.57 5.57 9.78
CA HIS A 182 -14.80 5.23 10.51
C HIS A 182 -15.44 6.50 11.05
N GLU A 183 -14.61 7.32 11.71
CA GLU A 183 -14.98 8.64 12.24
C GLU A 183 -14.19 9.77 11.56
N GLY A 184 -13.45 9.47 10.49
CA GLY A 184 -12.66 10.45 9.73
C GLY A 184 -11.52 11.06 10.55
N ARG A 185 -10.82 10.26 11.36
CA ARG A 185 -9.79 10.73 12.29
C ARG A 185 -8.38 10.41 11.82
N VAL A 186 -7.43 11.21 12.29
CA VAL A 186 -6.00 10.89 12.22
C VAL A 186 -5.51 10.52 13.61
N LEU A 187 -4.83 9.38 13.71
CA LEU A 187 -4.25 8.85 14.95
C LEU A 187 -2.73 8.83 14.83
N ALA A 188 -2.05 9.03 15.95
CA ALA A 188 -0.61 8.85 16.07
C ALA A 188 -0.33 7.79 17.13
N PHE A 189 0.25 6.67 16.71
CA PHE A 189 0.77 5.66 17.62
C PHE A 189 2.25 5.94 17.90
N LYS A 190 2.55 6.17 19.19
CA LYS A 190 3.90 6.42 19.69
C LYS A 190 4.38 5.14 20.40
N PRO A 191 5.18 4.30 19.72
CA PRO A 191 5.67 3.05 20.31
C PRO A 191 6.68 3.31 21.44
N ASP A 192 6.81 2.31 22.32
CA ASP A 192 7.96 2.16 23.22
C ASP A 192 9.24 1.84 22.43
N GLU A 193 10.40 1.84 23.09
CA GLU A 193 11.68 1.80 22.39
C GLU A 193 11.90 0.53 21.54
N PRO A 194 11.56 -0.70 21.98
CA PRO A 194 11.73 -1.89 21.15
C PRO A 194 10.94 -1.81 19.84
N TRP A 195 9.69 -1.34 19.88
CA TRP A 195 8.89 -1.15 18.68
C TRP A 195 9.37 0.04 17.85
N ARG A 196 9.86 1.10 18.49
CA ARG A 196 10.41 2.26 17.79
C ARG A 196 11.66 1.89 17.00
N GLU A 197 12.57 1.09 17.57
CA GLU A 197 13.74 0.56 16.88
C GLU A 197 13.35 -0.28 15.68
N TRP A 198 12.34 -1.15 15.81
CA TRP A 198 11.85 -1.96 14.70
C TRP A 198 11.23 -1.12 13.56
N LEU A 199 10.58 0.00 13.92
CA LEU A 199 9.90 0.91 12.99
C LEU A 199 10.82 1.93 12.33
N ARG A 200 12.03 2.14 12.86
CA ARG A 200 13.03 2.99 12.21
C ARG A 200 13.50 2.34 10.90
N ALA A 201 13.76 3.21 9.92
CA ALA A 201 14.34 2.81 8.64
C ALA A 201 15.86 2.73 8.76
#